data_AF-A8ZPA6-F1
#
_entry.id   AF-A8ZPA6-F1
#
_cell.length_a   1.000
_cell.length_b   1.000
_cell.length_c   1.000
_cell.angle_alpha   90.00
_cell.angle_beta   90.00
_cell.angle_gamma   90.00
#
_symmetry.space_group_name_H-M   'P 1'
#
loop_
_entity.id
_entity.type
_entity.pdbx_description
1 polymer ?
#
loop_
_entity_poly.entity_id
_entity_poly.type
_entity_poly.pdbx_seq_one_letter_code
_entity_poly.pdbx_strand_id
1 'polypeptide(L)'
;MTESEYLEKEAEYTRAAVLTLIDKIEELERYALITTGAIWSWAAANNQSSAIHYLLWSPFFINSLFAFRAYVKWRHLKLHMEYLANLESKLDLKISIGIGNTTLKKWGKLAEKTGSSFWIILVLVNFFVSLFAPSLITS
;
A
#
# COMPACT_ATOMS: atom_id res chain seq x y z
N MET A 1 21.33 -31.91 -5.77
CA MET A 1 20.94 -30.51 -5.95
C MET A 1 22.21 -29.71 -5.98
N THR A 2 22.53 -29.11 -7.13
CA THR A 2 23.73 -28.27 -7.25
C THR A 2 23.48 -26.92 -6.57
N GLU A 3 24.55 -26.22 -6.19
CA GLU A 3 24.44 -24.88 -5.58
C GLU A 3 23.66 -23.90 -6.47
N SER A 4 23.80 -24.02 -7.79
CA SER A 4 23.04 -23.24 -8.78
C SER A 4 21.54 -23.51 -8.72
N GLU A 5 21.12 -24.77 -8.68
CA GLU A 5 19.70 -25.15 -8.61
C GLU A 5 19.02 -24.65 -7.33
N TYR A 6 19.75 -24.62 -6.22
CA TYR A 6 19.24 -24.08 -4.95
C TYR A 6 18.98 -22.58 -5.06
N LEU A 7 19.97 -21.83 -5.56
CA LEU A 7 19.92 -20.37 -5.68
C LEU A 7 18.88 -19.91 -6.71
N GLU A 8 18.66 -20.67 -7.79
CA GLU A 8 17.59 -20.41 -8.77
C GLU A 8 16.20 -20.53 -8.13
N LYS A 9 15.95 -21.61 -7.37
CA LYS A 9 14.68 -21.77 -6.65
C LYS A 9 14.46 -20.70 -5.59
N GLU A 10 15.51 -20.29 -4.89
CA GLU A 10 15.44 -19.22 -3.89
C GLU A 10 15.09 -17.86 -4.54
N ALA A 11 15.64 -17.57 -5.72
CA ALA A 11 15.28 -16.39 -6.50
C ALA A 11 13.82 -16.42 -6.97
N GLU A 12 13.33 -17.56 -7.46
CA GLU A 12 11.92 -17.74 -7.84
C GLU A 12 10.97 -17.52 -6.66
N TYR A 13 11.27 -18.13 -5.51
CA TYR A 13 10.48 -17.95 -4.29
C TYR A 13 10.44 -16.47 -3.85
N THR A 14 11.60 -15.79 -3.90
CA THR A 14 11.70 -14.38 -3.54
C THR A 14 10.90 -13.49 -4.49
N ARG A 15 10.91 -13.78 -5.80
CA ARG A 15 10.08 -13.07 -6.79
C ARG A 15 8.59 -13.22 -6.50
N ALA A 16 8.14 -14.44 -6.19
CA ALA A 16 6.74 -14.69 -5.82
C ALA A 16 6.34 -13.91 -4.56
N ALA A 17 7.23 -13.83 -3.56
CA ALA A 17 7.00 -13.06 -2.34
C ALA A 17 6.89 -11.55 -2.62
N VAL A 18 7.73 -11.00 -3.51
CA VAL A 18 7.69 -9.60 -3.95
C VAL A 18 6.34 -9.28 -4.61
N LEU A 19 5.90 -10.10 -5.57
CA LEU A 19 4.61 -9.91 -6.24
C LEU A 19 3.44 -9.97 -5.25
N THR A 20 3.45 -10.96 -4.36
CA THR A 20 2.44 -11.10 -3.31
C THR A 20 2.38 -9.88 -2.38
N LEU A 21 3.51 -9.24 -2.10
CA LEU A 21 3.56 -8.03 -1.27
C LEU A 21 2.96 -6.83 -2.00
N ILE A 22 3.20 -6.69 -3.30
CA ILE A 22 2.61 -5.64 -4.14
C ILE A 22 1.09 -5.78 -4.15
N ASP A 23 0.58 -6.97 -4.47
CA ASP A 23 -0.87 -7.23 -4.52
C ASP A 23 -1.55 -6.88 -3.17
N LYS A 24 -0.90 -7.26 -2.05
CA LYS A 24 -1.41 -6.94 -0.70
C LYS A 24 -1.37 -5.45 -0.36
N ILE A 25 -0.51 -4.66 -1.00
CA ILE A 25 -0.49 -3.21 -0.82
C ILE A 25 -1.66 -2.59 -1.62
N GLU A 26 -1.83 -2.99 -2.87
CA GLU A 26 -2.96 -2.53 -3.71
C GLU A 26 -4.32 -2.91 -3.10
N GLU A 27 -4.41 -4.10 -2.49
CA GLU A 27 -5.61 -4.54 -1.77
C GLU A 27 -5.95 -3.61 -0.60
N LEU A 28 -4.94 -3.16 0.16
CA LEU A 28 -5.15 -2.18 1.24
C LEU A 28 -5.65 -0.85 0.71
N GLU A 29 -5.10 -0.35 -0.40
CA GLU A 29 -5.55 0.89 -1.03
C GLU A 29 -7.02 0.79 -1.48
N ARG A 30 -7.39 -0.34 -2.08
CA ARG A 30 -8.76 -0.64 -2.48
C ARG A 30 -9.71 -0.69 -1.29
N TYR A 31 -9.35 -1.40 -0.22
CA TYR A 31 -10.18 -1.45 0.98
C TYR A 31 -10.33 -0.09 1.63
N ALA A 32 -9.25 0.70 1.72
CA ALA A 32 -9.31 2.05 2.27
C ALA A 32 -10.30 2.95 1.51
N LEU A 33 -10.31 2.89 0.17
CA LEU A 33 -11.29 3.62 -0.65
C LEU A 33 -12.72 3.14 -0.41
N ILE A 34 -12.94 1.82 -0.40
CA ILE A 34 -14.28 1.25 -0.19
C ILE A 34 -14.82 1.62 1.20
N THR A 35 -14.01 1.46 2.25
CA THR A 35 -14.43 1.79 3.62
C THR A 35 -14.70 3.28 3.77
N THR A 36 -13.84 4.12 3.18
CA THR A 36 -14.02 5.58 3.17
C THR A 36 -15.33 5.95 2.48
N GLY A 37 -15.56 5.45 1.27
CA GLY A 37 -16.79 5.69 0.53
C GLY A 37 -18.03 5.25 1.29
N ALA A 38 -18.02 4.05 1.87
CA ALA A 38 -19.14 3.53 2.66
C ALA A 38 -19.48 4.43 3.86
N ILE A 39 -18.47 4.90 4.60
CA ILE A 39 -18.68 5.77 5.77
C ILE A 39 -19.23 7.13 5.33
N TRP A 40 -18.66 7.75 4.29
CA TRP A 40 -19.12 9.05 3.80
C TRP A 40 -20.53 8.98 3.20
N SER A 41 -20.84 7.93 2.44
CA SER A 41 -22.19 7.72 1.90
C SER A 41 -23.22 7.55 3.02
N TRP A 42 -22.89 6.82 4.08
CA TRP A 42 -23.76 6.69 5.24
C TRP A 42 -23.94 8.02 5.98
N ALA A 43 -22.87 8.77 6.19
CA ALA A 43 -22.89 10.07 6.85
C ALA A 43 -23.73 11.09 6.07
N ALA A 44 -23.63 11.11 4.74
CA ALA A 44 -24.44 11.96 3.88
C ALA A 44 -25.94 11.62 3.97
N ALA A 45 -26.29 10.33 4.07
CA ALA A 45 -27.68 9.88 4.19
C ALA A 45 -28.29 10.11 5.58
N ASN A 46 -27.46 10.18 6.64
CA ASN A 46 -27.90 10.25 8.04
C ASN A 46 -27.37 11.52 8.75
N ASN A 47 -27.39 12.66 8.06
CA ASN A 47 -26.78 13.92 8.51
C ASN A 47 -27.35 14.49 9.82
N GLN A 48 -28.56 14.08 10.24
CA GLN A 48 -29.22 14.53 11.47
C GLN A 48 -28.88 13.67 12.71
N SER A 49 -28.16 12.56 12.55
CA SER A 49 -27.82 11.67 13.67
C SER A 49 -26.75 12.29 14.57
N SER A 50 -26.96 12.28 15.90
CA SER A 50 -25.94 12.72 16.86
C SER A 50 -24.65 11.89 16.80
N ALA A 51 -24.75 10.63 16.35
CA ALA A 51 -23.61 9.74 16.17
C ALA A 51 -22.65 10.19 15.04
N ILE A 52 -23.08 11.12 14.16
CA ILE A 52 -22.29 11.54 13.01
C ILE A 52 -20.97 12.19 13.41
N HIS A 53 -20.94 12.93 14.53
CA HIS A 53 -19.74 13.63 14.99
C HIS A 53 -18.58 12.67 15.28
N TYR A 54 -18.86 11.51 15.87
CA TYR A 54 -17.85 10.48 16.12
C TYR A 54 -17.52 9.69 14.86
N LEU A 55 -18.53 9.41 14.03
CA LEU A 55 -18.36 8.60 12.83
C LEU A 55 -17.53 9.32 11.76
N LEU A 56 -17.61 10.65 11.68
CA LEU A 56 -16.83 11.47 10.73
C LEU A 56 -15.32 11.30 10.89
N TRP A 57 -14.84 11.06 12.11
CA TRP A 57 -13.42 10.81 12.38
C TRP A 57 -12.98 9.38 12.05
N SER A 58 -13.91 8.44 11.91
CA SER A 58 -13.56 7.02 11.71
C SER A 58 -12.77 6.74 10.42
N PRO A 59 -13.04 7.36 9.25
CA PRO A 59 -12.22 7.18 8.06
C PRO A 59 -10.77 7.61 8.28
N PHE A 60 -10.54 8.69 9.03
CA PHE A 60 -9.19 9.16 9.33
C PHE A 60 -8.40 8.10 10.13
N PHE A 61 -8.98 7.56 11.20
CA PHE A 61 -8.30 6.55 12.02
C PHE A 61 -8.10 5.23 11.26
N ILE A 62 -9.12 4.75 10.53
CA ILE A 62 -9.05 3.52 9.74
C ILE A 62 -7.98 3.65 8.64
N ASN A 63 -7.99 4.74 7.88
CA ASN A 63 -7.02 4.97 6.81
C ASN A 63 -5.61 5.18 7.36
N SER A 64 -5.45 5.76 8.55
CA SER A 64 -4.14 5.86 9.21
C SER A 64 -3.57 4.49 9.57
N LEU A 65 -4.41 3.57 10.07
CA LEU A 65 -3.99 2.19 10.35
C LEU A 65 -3.64 1.43 9.07
N PHE A 66 -4.43 1.59 7.99
CA PHE A 66 -4.10 1.00 6.70
C PHE A 66 -2.82 1.58 6.09
N ALA A 67 -2.61 2.90 6.19
CA ALA A 67 -1.38 3.55 5.76
C ALA A 67 -0.15 3.02 6.52
N PHE A 68 -0.26 2.86 7.84
CA PHE A 68 0.82 2.28 8.65
C PHE A 68 1.11 0.83 8.23
N ARG A 69 0.08 0.01 8.02
CA ARG A 69 0.23 -1.37 7.56
C ARG A 69 0.84 -1.45 6.16
N ALA A 70 0.44 -0.56 5.25
CA ALA A 70 1.03 -0.44 3.92
C ALA A 70 2.50 -0.02 4.01
N TYR A 71 2.84 0.94 4.87
CA TYR A 71 4.22 1.37 5.12
C TYR A 71 5.12 0.20 5.58
N VAL A 72 4.66 -0.62 6.53
CA VAL A 72 5.40 -1.80 6.97
C VAL A 72 5.61 -2.78 5.80
N LYS A 73 4.59 -3.02 4.97
CA LYS A 73 4.73 -3.87 3.77
C LYS A 73 5.70 -3.29 2.74
N TRP A 74 5.71 -1.98 2.54
CA TRP A 74 6.68 -1.28 1.68
C TRP A 74 8.12 -1.52 2.15
N ARG A 75 8.35 -1.46 3.46
CA ARG A 75 9.68 -1.77 4.05
C ARG A 75 10.10 -3.21 3.76
N HIS A 76 9.20 -4.18 3.93
CA HIS A 76 9.48 -5.58 3.61
C HIS A 76 9.73 -5.79 2.12
N LEU A 77 8.92 -5.17 1.25
CA LEU A 77 9.10 -5.24 -0.20
C LEU A 77 10.48 -4.74 -0.62
N LYS A 78 10.94 -3.62 -0.06
CA LYS A 78 12.28 -3.08 -0.31
C LYS A 78 13.39 -4.06 0.07
N LEU A 79 13.29 -4.68 1.26
CA LEU A 79 14.25 -5.68 1.70
C LEU A 79 14.29 -6.90 0.77
N HIS A 80 13.12 -7.40 0.33
CA HIS A 80 13.06 -8.52 -0.60
C HIS A 80 13.62 -8.16 -1.98
N MET A 81 13.39 -6.95 -2.47
CA MET A 81 13.98 -6.49 -3.74
C MET A 81 15.50 -6.34 -3.65
N GLU A 82 16.03 -5.81 -2.55
CA GLU A 82 17.47 -5.71 -2.31
C GLU A 82 18.13 -7.10 -2.22
N TYR A 83 17.47 -8.03 -1.53
CA TYR A 83 17.93 -9.41 -1.45
C TYR A 83 17.90 -10.13 -2.79
N LEU A 84 16.81 -9.99 -3.56
CA LEU A 84 16.70 -10.55 -4.90
C LEU A 84 17.80 -10.01 -5.82
N ALA A 85 18.08 -8.70 -5.78
CA ALA A 85 19.14 -8.09 -6.57
C ALA A 85 20.53 -8.66 -6.21
N ASN A 86 20.76 -8.97 -4.93
CA ASN A 86 22.01 -9.61 -4.48
C ASN A 86 22.11 -11.06 -4.98
N LEU A 87 21.03 -11.85 -4.90
CA LEU A 87 20.98 -13.21 -5.45
C LEU A 87 21.24 -13.21 -6.97
N GLU A 88 20.57 -12.34 -7.71
CA GLU A 88 20.75 -12.23 -9.17
C GLU A 88 22.18 -11.83 -9.54
N SER A 89 22.85 -10.99 -8.74
CA SER A 89 24.25 -10.62 -8.99
C SER A 89 25.25 -11.77 -8.74
N LYS A 90 24.94 -12.71 -7.85
CA LYS A 90 25.82 -13.85 -7.51
C LYS A 90 25.75 -14.97 -8.53
N LEU A 91 24.60 -15.12 -9.17
CA LEU A 91 24.34 -16.21 -10.10
C LEU A 91 24.92 -15.98 -11.50
N ASP A 92 25.56 -14.81 -11.75
CA ASP A 92 25.95 -14.32 -13.08
C ASP A 92 24.92 -14.67 -14.16
N LEU A 93 23.64 -14.63 -13.74
CA LEU A 93 22.51 -15.05 -14.54
C LEU A 93 22.37 -14.02 -15.65
N LYS A 94 23.06 -14.32 -16.76
CA LYS A 94 22.90 -13.70 -18.08
C LYS A 94 21.47 -13.79 -18.61
N ILE A 95 20.59 -14.48 -17.86
CA ILE A 95 19.17 -14.60 -18.10
C ILE A 95 18.49 -13.27 -17.75
N SER A 96 18.45 -12.47 -18.80
CA SER A 96 17.49 -11.42 -19.13
C SER A 96 16.02 -11.83 -19.02
N ILE A 97 15.58 -12.47 -17.93
CA ILE A 97 14.16 -12.39 -17.56
C ILE A 97 13.98 -10.97 -17.04
N GLY A 98 13.59 -10.06 -17.95
CA GLY A 98 13.61 -8.59 -17.90
C GLY A 98 12.83 -7.89 -16.79
N ILE A 99 12.59 -8.59 -15.69
CA ILE A 99 11.98 -8.11 -14.46
C ILE A 99 13.07 -7.61 -13.48
N GLY A 100 14.27 -8.21 -13.52
CA GLY A 100 15.25 -8.22 -12.40
C GLY A 100 15.88 -6.90 -11.93
N ASN A 101 16.18 -5.91 -12.79
CA ASN A 101 16.96 -4.76 -12.30
C ASN A 101 16.42 -3.39 -12.69
N THR A 102 15.85 -3.21 -13.87
CA THR A 102 15.30 -1.90 -14.30
C THR A 102 13.81 -1.81 -14.09
N THR A 103 13.06 -2.87 -14.38
CA THR A 103 11.60 -2.88 -14.24
C THR A 103 11.21 -2.90 -12.77
N LEU A 104 11.67 -3.88 -11.97
CA LEU A 104 11.40 -3.91 -10.53
C LEU A 104 11.89 -2.66 -9.77
N LYS A 105 13.06 -2.09 -10.12
CA LYS A 105 13.52 -0.84 -9.49
C LYS A 105 12.67 0.36 -9.89
N LYS A 106 12.24 0.45 -11.16
CA LYS A 106 11.35 1.53 -11.61
C LYS A 106 9.97 1.38 -10.97
N TRP A 107 9.41 0.18 -10.95
CA TRP A 107 8.14 -0.13 -10.30
C TRP A 107 8.20 0.09 -8.79
N GLY A 108 9.26 -0.37 -8.12
CA GLY A 108 9.50 -0.14 -6.70
C GLY A 108 9.56 1.35 -6.36
N LYS A 109 10.30 2.16 -7.13
CA LYS A 109 10.34 3.61 -6.94
C LYS A 109 9.02 4.31 -7.28
N LEU A 110 8.38 3.90 -8.37
CA LEU A 110 7.12 4.48 -8.81
C LEU A 110 6.05 4.21 -7.76
N ALA A 111 5.94 2.95 -7.31
CA ALA A 111 4.95 2.51 -6.35
C ALA A 111 5.25 2.99 -4.92
N GLU A 112 6.52 3.16 -4.53
CA GLU A 112 6.88 3.88 -3.30
C GLU A 112 6.40 5.33 -3.34
N LYS A 113 6.58 6.02 -4.48
CA LYS A 113 6.17 7.43 -4.64
C LYS A 113 4.66 7.59 -4.77
N THR A 114 4.00 6.78 -5.61
CA THR A 114 2.54 6.84 -5.80
C THR A 114 1.82 6.32 -4.58
N GLY A 115 2.26 5.20 -4.00
CA GLY A 115 1.66 4.63 -2.78
C GLY A 115 1.78 5.57 -1.59
N SER A 116 2.95 6.18 -1.34
CA SER A 116 3.08 7.17 -0.27
C SER A 116 2.20 8.41 -0.50
N SER A 117 2.15 8.93 -1.73
CA SER A 117 1.27 10.07 -2.03
C SER A 117 -0.21 9.73 -1.85
N PHE A 118 -0.64 8.51 -2.22
CA PHE A 118 -2.01 8.05 -2.05
C PHE A 118 -2.42 8.11 -0.58
N TRP A 119 -1.63 7.50 0.31
CA TRP A 119 -1.94 7.48 1.75
C TRP A 119 -1.91 8.87 2.37
N ILE A 120 -0.95 9.72 1.99
CA ILE A 120 -0.86 11.11 2.49
C ILE A 120 -2.11 11.90 2.08
N ILE A 121 -2.47 11.85 0.79
CA ILE A 121 -3.65 12.57 0.27
C ILE A 121 -4.91 12.04 0.93
N LEU A 122 -5.09 10.71 1.01
CA LEU A 122 -6.29 10.11 1.59
C LEU A 122 -6.46 10.49 3.06
N VAL A 123 -5.39 10.42 3.86
CA VAL A 123 -5.44 10.78 5.29
C VAL A 123 -5.71 12.27 5.46
N LEU A 124 -5.04 13.14 4.69
CA LEU A 124 -5.26 14.59 4.76
C LEU A 124 -6.69 14.97 4.38
N VAL A 125 -7.22 14.42 3.28
CA VAL A 125 -8.60 14.68 2.86
C VAL A 125 -9.57 14.27 3.96
N ASN A 126 -9.45 13.05 4.50
CA ASN A 126 -10.34 12.60 5.57
C ASN A 126 -10.20 13.44 6.83
N PHE A 127 -9.00 13.89 7.18
CA PHE A 127 -8.77 14.79 8.31
C PHE A 127 -9.47 16.15 8.11
N PHE A 128 -9.27 16.81 6.97
CA PHE A 128 -9.89 18.10 6.69
C PHE A 128 -11.41 18.01 6.61
N VAL A 129 -11.95 16.97 5.96
CA VAL A 129 -13.41 16.80 5.91
C VAL A 129 -13.95 16.55 7.32
N SER A 130 -13.28 15.76 8.16
CA SER A 130 -13.69 15.57 9.57
C SER A 130 -13.67 16.87 10.38
N LEU A 131 -12.72 17.76 10.10
CA LEU A 131 -12.56 19.03 10.80
C LEU A 131 -13.64 20.06 10.40
N PHE A 132 -13.98 20.14 9.11
CA PHE A 132 -14.89 21.16 8.59
C PHE A 132 -16.35 20.69 8.44
N ALA A 133 -16.61 19.38 8.31
CA ALA A 133 -17.97 18.85 8.18
C ALA A 133 -18.90 19.25 9.34
N PRO A 134 -18.47 19.27 10.61
CA PRO A 134 -19.33 19.72 11.71
C PRO A 134 -19.85 21.15 11.52
N SER A 135 -19.00 22.06 11.01
CA SER A 135 -19.38 23.46 10.78
C SER A 135 -20.40 23.67 9.64
N LEU A 136 -20.50 22.71 8.71
CA LEU A 136 -21.45 22.74 7.60
C LEU A 136 -22.81 22.11 7.94
N ILE A 137 -22.87 21.30 8.99
CA ILE A 137 -24.10 20.59 9.41
C ILE A 137 -24.89 21.43 10.43
N THR A 138 -24.23 22.34 11.16
CA THR A 138 -24.86 23.22 12.16
C THR A 138 -25.36 24.56 11.62
N SER A 139 -25.13 24.87 10.34
CA SER A 139 -25.60 26.08 9.63
C SER A 139 -26.86 25.82 8.83
#